data_AF-A0A966AV89-F1
#
_entry.id   AF-A0A966AV89-F1
#
_cell.length_a   1.000
_cell.length_b   1.000
_cell.length_c   1.000
_cell.angle_alpha   90.00
_cell.angle_beta   90.00
_cell.angle_gamma   90.00
#
_symmetry.space_group_name_H-M   'P 1'
#
loop_
_entity.id
_entity.type
_entity.pdbx_description
1 polymer ?
#
loop_
_entity_poly.entity_id
_entity_poly.type
_entity_poly.pdbx_seq_one_letter_code
_entity_poly.pdbx_strand_id
1 'polypeptide(L)'
;MPNQKLNFLKSGSLRHILFLSLVIFSVSSTSSVLGQQINLDLVSSEQILTPGETFEVDLQILNPGQQSIRGLQHAVSWNSAVLQLLDIEIPGDLAGSPVPQILVWNAPQPAGSGGDSGCALWWDGSGDEALSLGLGFESAITDSSIPLSKLYFRVVGNAANGETILSTPEVDLSCGWLGSLVTNDAGVIIPTVTDTEEITISDVPRPTELLCGEASSICYLSWSEPIAYDQVKVIRNGVLIGEINSGEGQFEDPDGVIGSIREYSVQGILNGVESPLSNCSISVDGEVEPPVGLTCNQSGSGVLLTWSNPLPFSQLEIIRQGVSIEILSEGSSSFLDGSPVSGVNLVYQIRGNIGGSVATSEECQIFLPIPEVLFIRGDVNSDGQLNLVDPITTLQYLFVAGEMPCASAADFNDDSSLDLSDAINLLAFLFTGGGSPEAPFPLAGFDPVPDSLGCAQPCSDSTCGGGILGDECISAIEIGLGDTFFDTTSMTDSPDEYSNIDCDTTFLGLMLSDIWFDFTATSTETVSLSLCDKVVTFDTDLVIYSGGCGQLVQEACNGDGFDENGIACPFLTSRISGFPVIEGEQYFIRVGGFATLSTGGVESGPGILSITSD
;
A
#
# COMPACT_ATOMS: atom_id res chain seq x y z
N MET A 1 -25.62 2.18 27.23
CA MET A 1 -24.25 1.88 27.70
C MET A 1 -23.35 2.88 26.99
N PRO A 2 -22.93 3.94 27.69
CA PRO A 2 -21.58 4.00 28.29
C PRO A 2 -21.50 4.81 29.61
N ASN A 3 -20.29 4.82 30.21
CA ASN A 3 -19.61 5.88 30.99
C ASN A 3 -20.00 6.33 32.44
N GLN A 4 -18.95 6.26 33.28
CA GLN A 4 -18.35 7.29 34.17
C GLN A 4 -18.80 7.55 35.64
N LYS A 5 -17.75 7.47 36.50
CA LYS A 5 -17.33 8.33 37.63
C LYS A 5 -18.18 8.39 38.90
N LEU A 6 -17.57 7.96 40.02
CA LEU A 6 -18.02 8.29 41.38
C LEU A 6 -17.02 9.21 42.10
N ASN A 7 -17.58 10.21 42.76
CA ASN A 7 -16.93 11.27 43.53
C ASN A 7 -17.34 11.16 45.01
N PHE A 8 -16.40 11.50 45.89
CA PHE A 8 -16.54 12.05 47.25
C PHE A 8 -17.45 11.40 48.30
N LEU A 9 -16.84 11.10 49.46
CA LEU A 9 -17.46 11.33 50.77
C LEU A 9 -16.52 12.12 51.68
N LYS A 10 -17.11 13.10 52.37
CA LYS A 10 -16.51 14.11 53.23
C LYS A 10 -17.08 13.93 54.65
N SER A 11 -16.22 14.22 55.64
CA SER A 11 -16.53 14.88 56.92
C SER A 11 -16.86 14.07 58.18
N GLY A 12 -16.26 14.55 59.29
CA GLY A 12 -16.45 14.16 60.69
C GLY A 12 -15.14 14.34 61.49
N SER A 13 -14.62 15.56 61.70
CA SER A 13 -14.93 16.55 62.75
C SER A 13 -14.18 16.37 64.10
N LEU A 14 -13.22 17.30 64.29
CA LEU A 14 -12.87 18.07 65.50
C LEU A 14 -12.08 17.48 66.71
N ARG A 15 -10.96 18.19 66.96
CA ARG A 15 -10.41 18.76 68.21
C ARG A 15 -9.33 18.00 69.02
N HIS A 16 -8.10 18.47 68.77
CA HIS A 16 -7.12 18.98 69.73
C HIS A 16 -6.66 18.05 70.88
N ILE A 17 -5.58 17.32 70.61
CA ILE A 17 -4.54 17.04 71.60
C ILE A 17 -3.20 17.42 70.95
N LEU A 18 -2.51 18.39 71.55
CA LEU A 18 -1.12 18.72 71.24
C LEU A 18 -0.26 17.55 71.74
N PHE A 19 0.22 16.70 70.82
CA PHE A 19 1.40 15.87 71.03
C PHE A 19 2.37 16.18 69.91
N LEU A 20 3.42 16.92 70.26
CA LEU A 20 4.60 17.10 69.43
C LEU A 20 5.33 15.75 69.37
N SER A 21 4.87 14.85 68.50
CA SER A 21 5.64 13.66 68.13
C SER A 21 6.61 14.06 67.02
N LEU A 22 7.86 14.28 67.45
CA LEU A 22 9.04 14.27 66.62
C LEU A 22 9.18 12.85 66.03
N VAL A 23 8.45 12.56 64.95
CA VAL A 23 8.68 11.37 64.14
C VAL A 23 9.91 11.66 63.30
N ILE A 24 11.02 11.13 63.79
CA ILE A 24 12.27 10.96 63.04
C ILE A 24 11.92 10.15 61.80
N PHE A 25 11.68 10.83 60.68
CA PHE A 25 11.93 10.24 59.39
C PHE A 25 13.42 9.94 59.37
N SER A 26 13.80 8.67 59.51
CA SER A 26 15.08 8.19 59.02
C SER A 26 15.03 8.28 57.50
N VAL A 27 15.16 9.50 56.98
CA VAL A 27 15.77 9.70 55.68
C VAL A 27 17.21 9.26 55.91
N SER A 28 17.56 8.05 55.49
CA SER A 28 18.96 7.73 55.23
C SER A 28 19.38 8.58 54.02
N SER A 29 19.63 9.86 54.27
CA SER A 29 20.42 10.69 53.38
C SER A 29 21.83 10.17 53.46
N THR A 30 22.17 9.17 52.64
CA THR A 30 23.55 9.00 52.20
C THR A 30 23.82 10.17 51.27
N SER A 31 24.20 11.31 51.83
CA SER A 31 24.91 12.33 51.08
C SER A 31 26.21 11.69 50.60
N SER A 32 26.25 11.20 49.36
CA SER A 32 27.50 10.92 48.69
C SER A 32 28.27 12.24 48.64
N VAL A 33 29.41 12.29 49.32
CA VAL A 33 30.37 13.38 49.17
C VAL A 33 30.89 13.29 47.73
N LEU A 34 30.22 13.99 46.81
CA LEU A 34 30.40 13.95 45.35
C LEU A 34 31.73 14.56 44.87
N GLY A 35 32.75 14.61 45.72
CA GLY A 35 34.08 15.14 45.38
C GLY A 35 35.25 14.36 45.96
N GLN A 36 35.05 13.17 46.53
CA GLN A 36 36.14 12.41 47.17
C GLN A 36 36.23 10.91 46.86
N GLN A 37 35.41 10.35 45.97
CA GLN A 37 35.48 8.93 45.61
C GLN A 37 36.15 8.73 44.26
N ILE A 38 36.77 7.56 44.08
CA ILE A 38 37.30 7.08 42.81
C ILE A 38 36.30 6.09 42.21
N ASN A 39 36.01 6.22 40.93
CA ASN A 39 35.20 5.23 40.20
C ASN A 39 36.09 4.44 39.24
N LEU A 40 35.90 3.12 39.22
CA LEU A 40 36.48 2.23 38.22
C LEU A 40 35.37 1.88 37.25
N ASP A 41 35.42 2.56 36.11
CA ASP A 41 34.35 2.61 35.13
C ASP A 41 34.67 1.66 33.96
N LEU A 42 33.64 0.96 33.50
CA LEU A 42 33.69 0.03 32.37
C LEU A 42 32.80 0.61 31.27
N VAL A 43 33.37 0.84 30.09
CA VAL A 43 32.65 1.44 28.98
C VAL A 43 32.84 0.59 27.74
N SER A 44 31.74 0.13 27.15
CA SER A 44 31.76 -0.48 25.82
C SER A 44 31.22 0.47 24.77
N SER A 45 31.70 0.35 23.54
CA SER A 45 31.19 1.11 22.40
C SER A 45 29.93 0.48 21.78
N GLU A 46 29.69 -0.81 22.04
CA GLU A 46 28.60 -1.61 21.47
C GLU A 46 27.86 -2.36 22.59
N GLN A 47 26.55 -2.10 22.69
CA GLN A 47 25.70 -2.69 23.73
C GLN A 47 24.85 -3.86 23.24
N ILE A 48 24.75 -4.08 21.93
CA ILE A 48 24.00 -5.20 21.33
C ILE A 48 24.93 -5.94 20.38
N LEU A 49 25.25 -7.19 20.72
CA LEU A 49 26.19 -8.03 19.98
C LEU A 49 25.52 -9.31 19.52
N THR A 50 26.05 -9.90 18.45
CA THR A 50 25.64 -11.21 17.95
C THR A 50 26.68 -12.29 18.28
N PRO A 51 26.28 -13.56 18.44
CA PRO A 51 27.23 -14.65 18.63
C PRO A 51 28.31 -14.69 17.53
N GLY A 52 29.58 -14.73 17.95
CA GLY A 52 30.76 -14.69 17.07
C GLY A 52 31.41 -13.31 16.93
N GLU A 53 30.67 -12.24 17.24
CA GLU A 53 31.15 -10.85 17.18
C GLU A 53 32.23 -10.57 18.24
N THR A 54 33.13 -9.64 17.91
CA THR A 54 34.21 -9.20 18.81
C THR A 54 34.05 -7.73 19.13
N PHE A 55 34.22 -7.35 20.39
CA PHE A 55 34.03 -5.98 20.86
C PHE A 55 35.10 -5.61 21.88
N GLU A 56 35.22 -4.30 22.15
CA GLU A 56 36.14 -3.76 23.14
C GLU A 56 35.41 -3.20 24.36
N VAL A 57 36.02 -3.37 25.53
CA VAL A 57 35.60 -2.73 26.79
C VAL A 57 36.77 -1.93 27.34
N ASP A 58 36.57 -0.63 27.49
CA ASP A 58 37.52 0.29 28.09
C ASP A 58 37.35 0.27 29.62
N LEU A 59 38.45 0.04 30.33
CA LEU A 59 38.54 0.23 31.77
C LEU A 59 39.25 1.56 32.06
N GLN A 60 38.62 2.42 32.86
CA GLN A 60 39.17 3.73 33.22
C GLN A 60 38.97 4.09 34.71
N ILE A 61 39.87 4.90 35.25
CA ILE A 61 39.68 5.55 36.55
C ILE A 61 39.03 6.90 36.32
N LEU A 62 37.89 7.15 36.98
CA LEU A 62 37.33 8.49 37.13
C LEU A 62 37.68 9.03 38.53
N ASN A 63 38.43 10.13 38.55
CA ASN A 63 38.94 10.78 39.75
C ASN A 63 38.46 12.25 39.79
N PRO A 64 37.15 12.50 39.99
CA PRO A 64 36.59 13.85 39.94
C PRO A 64 37.16 14.77 41.02
N GLY A 65 37.67 14.21 42.11
CA GLY A 65 38.32 14.94 43.20
C GLY A 65 39.80 15.23 42.96
N GLN A 66 40.39 14.81 41.83
CA GLN A 66 41.81 14.93 41.49
C GLN A 66 42.73 14.49 42.64
N GLN A 67 42.32 13.42 43.33
CA GLN A 67 43.07 12.88 44.46
C GLN A 67 44.38 12.24 43.98
N SER A 68 45.39 12.24 44.84
CA SER A 68 46.65 11.56 44.56
C SER A 68 46.45 10.04 44.63
N ILE A 69 46.68 9.36 43.51
CA ILE A 69 46.60 7.90 43.36
C ILE A 69 48.01 7.33 43.19
N ARG A 70 48.32 6.24 43.92
CA ARG A 70 49.61 5.52 43.87
C ARG A 70 49.52 4.02 43.72
N GLY A 71 48.40 3.42 44.10
CA GLY A 71 48.20 1.99 43.92
C GLY A 71 46.75 1.68 43.57
N LEU A 72 46.56 0.61 42.82
CA LEU A 72 45.26 0.08 42.40
C LEU A 72 45.28 -1.45 42.51
N GLN A 73 44.21 -2.02 43.03
CA GLN A 73 43.86 -3.42 42.80
C GLN A 73 42.42 -3.45 42.29
N HIS A 74 42.20 -4.10 41.15
CA HIS A 74 40.89 -4.21 40.52
C HIS A 74 40.74 -5.56 39.81
N ALA A 75 39.51 -6.01 39.60
CA ALA A 75 39.20 -7.19 38.81
C ALA A 75 37.88 -7.00 38.08
N VAL A 76 37.80 -7.55 36.88
CA VAL A 76 36.62 -7.56 36.02
C VAL A 76 36.28 -9.01 35.76
N SER A 77 35.05 -9.41 36.03
CA SER A 77 34.52 -10.76 35.86
C SER A 77 33.37 -10.81 34.86
N TRP A 78 33.22 -11.94 34.19
CA TRP A 78 32.18 -12.19 33.19
C TRP A 78 31.84 -13.68 33.10
N ASN A 79 30.69 -14.00 32.50
CA ASN A 79 30.26 -15.37 32.26
C ASN A 79 30.99 -15.98 31.04
N SER A 80 31.81 -17.01 31.27
CA SER A 80 32.61 -17.70 30.24
C SER A 80 31.81 -18.52 29.24
N ALA A 81 30.55 -18.86 29.55
CA ALA A 81 29.65 -19.50 28.60
C ALA A 81 29.15 -18.52 27.53
N VAL A 82 29.28 -17.21 27.76
CA VAL A 82 28.79 -16.16 26.86
C VAL A 82 29.93 -15.36 26.25
N LEU A 83 30.95 -15.01 27.04
CA LEU A 83 32.06 -14.16 26.61
C LEU A 83 33.41 -14.84 26.79
N GLN A 84 34.29 -14.68 25.79
CA GLN A 84 35.69 -15.08 25.86
C GLN A 84 36.59 -13.86 25.71
N LEU A 85 37.49 -13.66 26.67
CA LEU A 85 38.53 -12.63 26.57
C LEU A 85 39.62 -13.10 25.61
N LEU A 86 39.83 -12.36 24.52
CA LEU A 86 40.77 -12.68 23.46
C LEU A 86 42.14 -12.05 23.68
N ASP A 87 42.17 -10.78 24.08
CA ASP A 87 43.39 -9.99 24.24
C ASP A 87 43.17 -8.83 25.23
N ILE A 88 44.26 -8.26 25.73
CA ILE A 88 44.25 -7.09 26.63
C ILE A 88 45.38 -6.13 26.28
N GLU A 89 45.06 -4.84 26.16
CA GLU A 89 46.06 -3.79 26.27
C GLU A 89 46.23 -3.38 27.73
N ILE A 90 47.42 -3.62 28.28
CA ILE A 90 47.78 -3.29 29.66
C ILE A 90 48.08 -1.78 29.83
N PRO A 91 47.91 -1.22 31.04
CA PRO A 91 48.20 0.18 31.30
C PRO A 91 49.66 0.50 31.00
N GLY A 92 49.89 1.64 30.34
CA GLY A 92 51.21 2.14 29.90
C GLY A 92 51.41 2.11 28.37
N ASP A 93 50.74 1.20 27.67
CA ASP A 93 50.74 1.14 26.19
C ASP A 93 49.61 2.01 25.58
N LEU A 94 48.61 2.35 26.39
CA LEU A 94 47.49 3.23 26.02
C LEU A 94 47.87 4.71 26.05
N ALA A 95 47.42 5.46 25.03
CA ALA A 95 47.61 6.90 24.99
C ALA A 95 46.93 7.60 26.19
N GLY A 96 47.71 8.34 26.97
CA GLY A 96 47.23 9.02 28.19
C GLY A 96 47.20 8.13 29.44
N SER A 97 47.56 6.85 29.33
CA SER A 97 47.76 6.00 30.49
C SER A 97 49.10 6.31 31.17
N PRO A 98 49.14 6.38 32.51
CA PRO A 98 50.40 6.34 33.25
C PRO A 98 51.11 5.00 32.97
N VAL A 99 52.43 4.98 33.09
CA VAL A 99 53.22 3.74 33.05
C VAL A 99 53.21 3.12 34.46
N PRO A 100 52.51 2.00 34.70
CA PRO A 100 52.50 1.36 36.01
C PRO A 100 53.72 0.44 36.19
N GLN A 101 54.10 0.24 37.44
CA GLN A 101 54.72 -1.00 37.87
C GLN A 101 53.60 -2.05 38.05
N ILE A 102 53.54 -3.03 37.16
CA ILE A 102 52.62 -4.16 37.29
C ILE A 102 53.10 -5.04 38.45
N LEU A 103 52.32 -5.06 39.53
CA LEU A 103 52.62 -5.83 40.74
C LEU A 103 52.04 -7.24 40.63
N VAL A 104 50.82 -7.36 40.10
CA VAL A 104 50.13 -8.62 39.80
C VAL A 104 49.25 -8.40 38.57
N TRP A 105 49.21 -9.34 37.63
CA TRP A 105 48.14 -9.37 36.62
C TRP A 105 47.84 -10.80 36.18
N ASN A 106 46.56 -11.11 35.95
CA ASN A 106 46.07 -12.45 35.60
C ASN A 106 44.91 -12.32 34.60
N ALA A 107 44.98 -12.99 33.43
CA ALA A 107 43.96 -12.91 32.37
C ALA A 107 43.74 -14.18 31.51
N PRO A 108 42.51 -14.72 31.37
CA PRO A 108 42.13 -15.89 30.56
C PRO A 108 42.97 -16.26 29.34
N GLN A 109 43.24 -17.56 29.13
CA GLN A 109 43.66 -18.00 27.79
C GLN A 109 42.48 -17.75 26.83
N PRO A 110 42.69 -17.18 25.63
CA PRO A 110 43.99 -16.94 24.98
C PRO A 110 44.71 -15.61 25.29
N ALA A 111 44.07 -14.66 25.97
CA ALA A 111 44.61 -13.32 26.23
C ALA A 111 45.95 -13.29 27.01
N GLY A 112 46.30 -14.33 27.78
CA GLY A 112 47.67 -14.46 28.27
C GLY A 112 47.94 -15.60 29.26
N SER A 113 49.22 -15.85 29.53
CA SER A 113 49.68 -16.57 30.72
C SER A 113 50.17 -15.52 31.72
N GLY A 114 49.30 -15.11 32.65
CA GLY A 114 49.65 -14.18 33.73
C GLY A 114 50.87 -14.68 34.51
N GLY A 115 51.80 -13.78 34.81
CA GLY A 115 52.97 -14.08 35.63
C GLY A 115 52.56 -14.42 37.06
N ASP A 116 53.16 -15.48 37.60
CA ASP A 116 52.83 -16.22 38.83
C ASP A 116 52.13 -15.47 40.00
N SER A 117 51.26 -16.25 40.67
CA SER A 117 50.54 -16.04 41.95
C SER A 117 49.13 -15.42 41.93
N GLY A 118 48.32 -15.74 40.91
CA GLY A 118 46.86 -15.51 40.89
C GLY A 118 45.99 -16.68 41.36
N CYS A 119 44.70 -16.43 41.58
CA CYS A 119 43.69 -17.46 41.84
C CYS A 119 43.42 -18.30 40.59
N ALA A 120 43.98 -19.51 40.50
CA ALA A 120 43.68 -20.43 39.40
C ALA A 120 42.21 -20.92 39.39
N LEU A 121 41.43 -20.65 40.45
CA LEU A 121 40.02 -21.08 40.56
C LEU A 121 39.06 -20.17 39.79
N TRP A 122 39.43 -18.93 39.49
CA TRP A 122 38.61 -18.03 38.66
C TRP A 122 38.81 -18.26 37.16
N TRP A 123 39.46 -19.36 36.83
CA TRP A 123 40.05 -19.53 35.52
C TRP A 123 40.20 -21.00 35.16
N ASP A 124 39.07 -21.67 35.21
CA ASP A 124 38.94 -23.10 34.95
C ASP A 124 38.20 -23.39 33.64
N GLY A 125 37.82 -22.34 32.90
CA GLY A 125 37.04 -22.43 31.67
C GLY A 125 35.56 -22.73 31.93
N SER A 126 35.07 -22.51 33.15
CA SER A 126 33.69 -22.79 33.53
C SER A 126 33.11 -21.73 34.47
N GLY A 127 31.87 -21.32 34.23
CA GLY A 127 31.20 -20.33 35.06
C GLY A 127 31.76 -18.92 34.85
N ASP A 128 32.08 -18.22 35.94
CA ASP A 128 32.56 -16.85 35.90
C ASP A 128 34.08 -16.79 35.85
N GLU A 129 34.60 -16.14 34.81
CA GLU A 129 36.03 -15.89 34.61
C GLU A 129 36.37 -14.44 35.01
N ALA A 130 37.62 -14.17 35.38
CA ALA A 130 38.03 -12.82 35.76
C ALA A 130 39.44 -12.42 35.32
N LEU A 131 39.56 -11.16 34.89
CA LEU A 131 40.83 -10.42 34.79
C LEU A 131 41.10 -9.74 36.13
N SER A 132 42.30 -9.89 36.68
CA SER A 132 42.73 -9.13 37.88
C SER A 132 43.99 -8.31 37.59
N LEU A 133 43.99 -7.07 38.07
CA LEU A 133 45.06 -6.08 37.93
C LEU A 133 45.47 -5.56 39.30
N GLY A 134 46.77 -5.64 39.61
CA GLY A 134 47.42 -5.00 40.75
C GLY A 134 48.53 -4.09 40.25
N LEU A 135 48.37 -2.79 40.40
CA LEU A 135 49.25 -1.77 39.83
C LEU A 135 49.81 -0.85 40.92
N GLY A 136 51.09 -0.51 40.81
CA GLY A 136 51.72 0.59 41.52
C GLY A 136 52.18 1.66 40.54
N PHE A 137 52.13 2.93 40.93
CA PHE A 137 52.58 4.03 40.07
C PHE A 137 53.82 4.71 40.64
N GLU A 138 54.83 4.96 39.78
CA GLU A 138 56.10 5.57 40.19
C GLU A 138 55.92 7.01 40.68
N SER A 139 55.00 7.75 40.05
CA SER A 139 54.55 9.08 40.45
C SER A 139 53.06 9.08 40.80
N ALA A 140 52.67 10.01 41.67
CA ALA A 140 51.26 10.28 41.95
C ALA A 140 50.53 10.71 40.68
N ILE A 141 49.37 10.11 40.44
CA ILE A 141 48.46 10.50 39.36
C ILE A 141 47.29 11.27 39.97
N THR A 142 46.94 12.40 39.37
CA THR A 142 45.86 13.28 39.84
C THR A 142 44.88 13.66 38.74
N ASP A 143 45.05 13.12 37.53
CA ASP A 143 44.18 13.38 36.40
C ASP A 143 42.75 12.94 36.72
N SER A 144 41.77 13.66 36.16
CA SER A 144 40.35 13.44 36.44
C SER A 144 39.77 12.21 35.75
N SER A 145 40.39 11.75 34.67
CA SER A 145 40.08 10.52 33.93
C SER A 145 41.40 9.92 33.47
N ILE A 146 41.58 8.63 33.73
CA ILE A 146 42.82 7.90 33.47
C ILE A 146 42.46 6.60 32.77
N PRO A 147 42.81 6.40 31.49
CA PRO A 147 42.62 5.10 30.84
C PRO A 147 43.53 4.07 31.51
N LEU A 148 43.00 2.88 31.80
CA LEU A 148 43.76 1.80 32.42
C LEU A 148 44.00 0.65 31.46
N SER A 149 42.97 0.11 30.82
CA SER A 149 43.12 -1.09 30.01
C SER A 149 42.04 -1.17 28.95
N LYS A 150 42.33 -1.84 27.84
CA LYS A 150 41.32 -2.24 26.85
C LYS A 150 41.22 -3.75 26.83
N LEU A 151 39.99 -4.24 26.94
CA LEU A 151 39.68 -5.67 26.94
C LEU A 151 39.00 -6.05 25.63
N TYR A 152 39.55 -7.02 24.91
CA TYR A 152 38.98 -7.50 23.65
C TYR A 152 38.22 -8.80 23.89
N PHE A 153 36.91 -8.78 23.72
CA PHE A 153 36.04 -9.93 23.94
C PHE A 153 35.50 -10.49 22.64
N ARG A 154 35.10 -11.77 22.67
CA ARG A 154 34.25 -12.42 21.67
C ARG A 154 33.01 -12.99 22.34
N VAL A 155 31.87 -12.87 21.68
CA VAL A 155 30.64 -13.59 22.06
C VAL A 155 30.74 -15.05 21.60
N VAL A 156 30.72 -15.99 22.53
CA VAL A 156 30.88 -17.44 22.27
C VAL A 156 29.63 -18.26 22.57
N GLY A 157 28.57 -17.64 23.10
CA GLY A 157 27.33 -18.33 23.44
C GLY A 157 26.13 -17.37 23.59
N ASN A 158 24.96 -17.96 23.83
CA ASN A 158 23.74 -17.21 24.13
C ASN A 158 23.66 -16.85 25.61
N ALA A 159 23.11 -15.69 25.92
CA ALA A 159 22.79 -15.29 27.28
C ALA A 159 21.39 -15.78 27.69
N ALA A 160 21.22 -16.22 28.94
CA ALA A 160 19.98 -16.83 29.44
C ALA A 160 18.74 -15.92 29.38
N ASN A 161 18.91 -14.62 29.14
CA ASN A 161 17.85 -13.63 28.89
C ASN A 161 18.24 -12.61 27.80
N GLY A 162 19.21 -12.95 26.95
CA GLY A 162 19.77 -12.00 25.98
C GLY A 162 20.67 -10.93 26.61
N GLU A 163 21.08 -11.06 27.88
CA GLU A 163 21.97 -10.10 28.56
C GLU A 163 23.06 -10.83 29.36
N THR A 164 24.29 -10.30 29.31
CA THR A 164 25.42 -10.70 30.15
C THR A 164 26.06 -9.46 30.77
N ILE A 165 26.72 -9.63 31.91
CA ILE A 165 27.25 -8.50 32.69
C ILE A 165 28.75 -8.67 32.87
N LEU A 166 29.49 -7.57 32.68
CA LEU A 166 30.85 -7.43 33.19
C LEU A 166 30.78 -6.67 34.52
N SER A 167 31.34 -7.24 35.57
CA SER A 167 31.27 -6.65 36.91
C SER A 167 32.48 -7.00 37.76
N THR A 168 32.64 -6.30 38.88
CA THR A 168 33.66 -6.67 39.87
C THR A 168 33.24 -7.95 40.60
N PRO A 169 34.08 -9.00 40.63
CA PRO A 169 33.77 -10.24 41.33
C PRO A 169 33.71 -10.04 42.84
N GLU A 170 32.96 -10.91 43.53
CA GLU A 170 32.90 -10.91 45.00
C GLU A 170 34.29 -11.09 45.64
N VAL A 171 34.45 -10.57 46.86
CA VAL A 171 35.69 -10.68 47.63
C VAL A 171 36.04 -12.15 47.90
N ASP A 172 37.27 -12.53 47.60
CA ASP A 172 37.80 -13.88 47.82
C ASP A 172 39.16 -13.82 48.53
N LEU A 173 39.12 -13.99 49.84
CA LEU A 173 40.30 -13.94 50.69
C LEU A 173 41.21 -15.16 50.52
N SER A 174 40.74 -16.24 49.87
CA SER A 174 41.55 -17.45 49.67
C SER A 174 42.71 -17.22 48.70
N CYS A 175 42.57 -16.22 47.81
CA CYS A 175 43.56 -15.83 46.82
C CYS A 175 44.08 -14.40 46.96
N GLY A 176 43.76 -13.72 48.08
CA GLY A 176 44.23 -12.36 48.34
C GLY A 176 43.45 -11.27 47.59
N TRP A 177 42.28 -11.60 47.04
CA TRP A 177 41.36 -10.60 46.50
C TRP A 177 40.57 -9.94 47.63
N LEU A 178 40.92 -8.68 47.93
CA LEU A 178 40.27 -7.87 48.96
C LEU A 178 39.11 -7.02 48.43
N GLY A 179 38.79 -7.17 47.14
CA GLY A 179 37.91 -6.26 46.40
C GLY A 179 38.70 -5.16 45.68
N SER A 180 37.97 -4.35 44.92
CA SER A 180 38.51 -3.21 44.19
C SER A 180 38.90 -2.09 45.16
N LEU A 181 40.16 -1.67 45.12
CA LEU A 181 40.70 -0.64 46.00
C LEU A 181 41.73 0.25 45.30
N VAL A 182 41.73 1.53 45.67
CA VAL A 182 42.69 2.54 45.23
C VAL A 182 43.37 3.14 46.46
N THR A 183 44.68 3.39 46.40
CA THR A 183 45.45 3.97 47.52
C THR A 183 46.18 5.24 47.12
N ASN A 184 46.38 6.13 48.09
CA ASN A 184 47.17 7.36 47.92
C ASN A 184 48.67 7.17 48.26
N ASP A 185 49.46 8.25 48.25
CA ASP A 185 50.89 8.24 48.58
C ASP A 185 51.26 7.67 49.95
N ALA A 186 50.34 7.68 50.91
CA ALA A 186 50.56 7.12 52.24
C ALA A 186 50.10 5.65 52.34
N GLY A 187 49.65 5.05 51.24
CA GLY A 187 49.05 3.71 51.22
C GLY A 187 47.65 3.66 51.86
N VAL A 188 47.01 4.81 52.08
CA VAL A 188 45.66 4.88 52.65
C VAL A 188 44.65 4.61 51.55
N ILE A 189 43.70 3.70 51.82
CA ILE A 189 42.60 3.36 50.91
C ILE A 189 41.69 4.57 50.72
N ILE A 190 41.44 4.90 49.46
CA ILE A 190 40.50 5.90 49.01
C ILE A 190 39.14 5.22 48.78
N PRO A 191 38.00 5.84 49.16
CA PRO A 191 36.68 5.32 48.82
C PRO A 191 36.60 5.03 47.31
N THR A 192 36.43 3.75 46.97
CA THR A 192 36.44 3.25 45.59
C THR A 192 35.09 2.61 45.31
N VAL A 193 34.48 2.98 44.19
CA VAL A 193 33.29 2.35 43.63
C VAL A 193 33.63 1.77 42.26
N THR A 194 32.83 0.82 41.83
CA THR A 194 33.03 0.09 40.58
C THR A 194 31.72 0.06 39.83
N ASP A 195 31.76 0.32 38.53
CA ASP A 195 30.60 0.18 37.67
C ASP A 195 30.45 -1.25 37.15
N THR A 196 29.29 -1.51 36.57
CA THR A 196 28.95 -2.74 35.88
C THR A 196 28.57 -2.39 34.45
N GLU A 197 29.01 -3.18 33.49
CA GLU A 197 28.64 -3.01 32.10
C GLU A 197 27.70 -4.13 31.67
N GLU A 198 26.50 -3.75 31.21
CA GLU A 198 25.49 -4.68 30.70
C GLU A 198 25.63 -4.79 29.18
N ILE A 199 25.80 -6.02 28.69
CA ILE A 199 25.95 -6.34 27.28
C ILE A 199 24.76 -7.18 26.83
N THR A 200 24.03 -6.70 25.84
CA THR A 200 22.91 -7.43 25.23
C THR A 200 23.44 -8.35 24.14
N ILE A 201 23.06 -9.63 24.17
CA ILE A 201 23.34 -10.63 23.15
C ILE A 201 22.06 -10.89 22.36
N SER A 202 22.05 -10.51 21.09
CA SER A 202 21.00 -10.87 20.14
C SER A 202 21.09 -12.34 19.78
N ASP A 203 19.96 -12.97 19.49
CA ASP A 203 19.94 -14.33 18.94
C ASP A 203 20.65 -14.39 17.59
N VAL A 204 21.20 -15.57 17.27
CA VAL A 204 21.57 -15.91 15.89
C VAL A 204 20.30 -15.85 15.03
N PRO A 205 20.28 -15.09 13.91
CA PRO A 205 19.14 -15.08 12.99
C PRO A 205 18.75 -16.51 12.59
N ARG A 206 17.46 -16.84 12.67
CA ARG A 206 16.95 -18.16 12.26
C ARG A 206 16.86 -18.27 10.73
N PRO A 207 16.90 -19.48 10.14
CA PRO A 207 16.59 -19.65 8.73
C PRO A 207 15.19 -19.12 8.39
N THR A 208 15.03 -18.40 7.29
CA THR A 208 13.76 -17.78 6.90
C THR A 208 13.10 -18.54 5.75
N GLU A 209 11.84 -18.26 5.47
CA GLU A 209 11.14 -18.83 4.30
C GLU A 209 11.18 -20.37 4.25
N LEU A 210 11.07 -21.03 5.40
CA LEU A 210 11.01 -22.49 5.44
C LEU A 210 9.70 -22.94 4.77
N LEU A 211 9.85 -23.54 3.60
CA LEU A 211 8.79 -24.21 2.86
C LEU A 211 9.01 -25.72 2.95
N CYS A 212 7.92 -26.48 3.01
CA CYS A 212 7.96 -27.91 2.77
C CYS A 212 6.81 -28.36 1.91
N GLY A 213 7.09 -29.35 1.07
CA GLY A 213 6.16 -30.00 0.16
C GLY A 213 6.54 -31.48 0.01
N GLU A 214 5.65 -32.28 -0.58
CA GLU A 214 5.93 -33.68 -0.88
C GLU A 214 5.77 -33.95 -2.37
N ALA A 215 6.55 -34.90 -2.84
CA ALA A 215 6.30 -35.51 -4.13
C ALA A 215 6.48 -37.02 -4.00
N SER A 216 5.41 -37.78 -4.21
CA SER A 216 5.46 -39.25 -4.24
C SER A 216 6.12 -39.85 -2.99
N SER A 217 5.71 -39.39 -1.79
CA SER A 217 6.24 -39.81 -0.48
C SER A 217 7.66 -39.36 -0.13
N ILE A 218 8.29 -38.49 -0.91
CA ILE A 218 9.53 -37.80 -0.52
C ILE A 218 9.15 -36.40 -0.04
N CYS A 219 9.57 -36.01 1.17
CA CYS A 219 9.37 -34.66 1.67
C CYS A 219 10.57 -33.79 1.29
N TYR A 220 10.30 -32.63 0.70
CA TYR A 220 11.30 -31.63 0.35
C TYR A 220 11.17 -30.44 1.29
N LEU A 221 12.31 -29.92 1.72
CA LEU A 221 12.40 -28.71 2.51
C LEU A 221 13.30 -27.72 1.78
N SER A 222 12.92 -26.46 1.82
CA SER A 222 13.75 -25.35 1.33
C SER A 222 13.66 -24.17 2.28
N TRP A 223 14.75 -23.44 2.47
CA TRP A 223 14.80 -22.24 3.30
C TRP A 223 15.83 -21.25 2.77
N SER A 224 15.73 -20.02 3.25
CA SER A 224 16.69 -18.95 3.03
C SER A 224 17.58 -18.78 4.25
N GLU A 225 18.90 -18.65 4.02
CA GLU A 225 19.89 -18.42 5.07
C GLU A 225 20.19 -16.92 5.14
N PRO A 226 19.65 -16.17 6.14
CA PRO A 226 19.86 -14.72 6.24
C PRO A 226 21.30 -14.33 6.56
N ILE A 227 22.09 -15.28 7.05
CA ILE A 227 23.52 -15.17 7.32
C ILE A 227 24.20 -16.47 6.91
N ALA A 228 25.50 -16.44 6.69
CA ALA A 228 26.27 -17.67 6.48
C ALA A 228 26.43 -18.42 7.80
N TYR A 229 25.71 -19.53 7.95
CA TYR A 229 25.90 -20.46 9.06
C TYR A 229 27.20 -21.26 8.88
N ASP A 230 27.62 -21.99 9.91
CA ASP A 230 28.59 -23.09 9.78
C ASP A 230 27.87 -24.36 9.29
N GLN A 231 26.70 -24.63 9.87
CA GLN A 231 25.86 -25.80 9.60
C GLN A 231 24.39 -25.46 9.84
N VAL A 232 23.50 -26.26 9.24
CA VAL A 232 22.05 -26.24 9.54
C VAL A 232 21.62 -27.63 10.02
N LYS A 233 20.86 -27.68 11.11
CA LYS A 233 20.22 -28.90 11.62
C LYS A 233 18.82 -29.02 11.04
N VAL A 234 18.48 -30.21 10.56
CA VAL A 234 17.14 -30.58 10.10
C VAL A 234 16.54 -31.58 11.08
N ILE A 235 15.39 -31.21 11.65
CA ILE A 235 14.72 -31.93 12.73
C ILE A 235 13.34 -32.34 12.23
N ARG A 236 12.96 -33.60 12.45
CA ARG A 236 11.63 -34.15 12.14
C ARG A 236 10.98 -34.68 13.41
N ASN A 237 9.79 -34.19 13.74
CA ASN A 237 9.03 -34.55 14.94
C ASN A 237 9.91 -34.50 16.22
N GLY A 238 10.77 -33.49 16.32
CA GLY A 238 11.72 -33.31 17.42
C GLY A 238 12.99 -34.18 17.38
N VAL A 239 13.17 -35.02 16.37
CA VAL A 239 14.36 -35.88 16.19
C VAL A 239 15.26 -35.32 15.10
N LEU A 240 16.55 -35.15 15.38
CA LEU A 240 17.55 -34.75 14.39
C LEU A 240 17.68 -35.82 13.29
N ILE A 241 17.47 -35.42 12.03
CA ILE A 241 17.56 -36.31 10.86
C ILE A 241 18.68 -35.93 9.90
N GLY A 242 19.25 -34.72 10.01
CA GLY A 242 20.36 -34.28 9.19
C GLY A 242 21.10 -33.09 9.77
N GLU A 243 22.40 -33.05 9.51
CA GLU A 243 23.27 -31.89 9.67
C GLU A 243 23.87 -31.61 8.29
N ILE A 244 23.59 -30.43 7.76
CA ILE A 244 23.98 -30.02 6.41
C ILE A 244 24.92 -28.84 6.47
N ASN A 245 25.79 -28.74 5.46
CA ASN A 245 26.69 -27.61 5.33
C ASN A 245 25.89 -26.35 4.98
N SER A 246 26.42 -25.21 5.39
CA SER A 246 25.93 -23.88 5.01
C SER A 246 25.85 -23.70 3.49
N GLY A 247 24.84 -22.97 3.02
CA GLY A 247 24.64 -22.63 1.61
C GLY A 247 23.92 -23.68 0.76
N GLU A 248 23.53 -24.82 1.32
CA GLU A 248 22.70 -25.81 0.59
C GLU A 248 21.25 -25.33 0.45
N GLY A 249 20.66 -24.74 1.50
CA GLY A 249 19.32 -24.15 1.46
C GLY A 249 18.15 -25.13 1.21
N GLN A 250 18.43 -26.43 1.08
CA GLN A 250 17.44 -27.46 0.78
C GLN A 250 17.79 -28.81 1.41
N PHE A 251 16.77 -29.63 1.67
CA PHE A 251 16.92 -30.98 2.20
C PHE A 251 15.82 -31.92 1.68
N GLU A 252 16.19 -33.16 1.39
CA GLU A 252 15.25 -34.23 0.99
C GLU A 252 15.16 -35.29 2.07
N ASP A 253 13.93 -35.57 2.52
CA ASP A 253 13.62 -36.65 3.45
C ASP A 253 12.82 -37.76 2.73
N PRO A 254 13.47 -38.87 2.32
CA PRO A 254 12.82 -39.95 1.59
C PRO A 254 11.94 -40.86 2.46
N ASP A 255 11.94 -40.67 3.78
CA ASP A 255 11.20 -41.51 4.73
C ASP A 255 9.76 -41.00 4.98
N GLY A 256 9.11 -40.44 3.96
CA GLY A 256 7.69 -40.07 4.02
C GLY A 256 6.82 -41.31 4.16
N VAL A 257 5.87 -41.27 5.10
CA VAL A 257 4.92 -42.36 5.34
C VAL A 257 3.52 -41.88 4.96
N ILE A 258 2.94 -42.50 3.94
CA ILE A 258 1.58 -42.15 3.47
C ILE A 258 0.57 -42.26 4.62
N GLY A 259 -0.28 -41.25 4.75
CA GLY A 259 -1.27 -41.09 5.81
C GLY A 259 -0.71 -40.51 7.12
N SER A 260 0.50 -39.91 7.09
CA SER A 260 1.11 -39.29 8.28
C SER A 260 1.30 -37.78 8.10
N ILE A 261 1.29 -37.06 9.23
CA ILE A 261 1.70 -35.65 9.28
C ILE A 261 3.17 -35.62 9.75
N ARG A 262 4.00 -34.85 9.07
CA ARG A 262 5.38 -34.58 9.44
C ARG A 262 5.52 -33.12 9.85
N GLU A 263 6.11 -32.90 11.02
CA GLU A 263 6.53 -31.57 11.47
C GLU A 263 8.05 -31.47 11.31
N TYR A 264 8.49 -30.50 10.52
CA TYR A 264 9.89 -30.21 10.33
C TYR A 264 10.28 -28.91 11.01
N SER A 265 11.50 -28.90 11.54
CA SER A 265 12.15 -27.70 12.03
C SER A 265 13.56 -27.61 11.45
N VAL A 266 13.99 -26.41 11.06
CA VAL A 266 15.38 -26.11 10.72
C VAL A 266 15.99 -25.12 11.70
N GLN A 267 17.28 -25.26 11.95
CA GLN A 267 18.03 -24.47 12.92
C GLN A 267 19.43 -24.18 12.38
N GLY A 268 19.82 -22.92 12.28
CA GLY A 268 21.17 -22.53 11.88
C GLY A 268 22.14 -22.58 13.05
N ILE A 269 23.41 -22.90 12.78
CA ILE A 269 24.50 -22.91 13.77
C ILE A 269 25.57 -21.93 13.32
N LEU A 270 25.95 -20.98 14.18
CA LEU A 270 27.05 -20.05 13.95
C LEU A 270 28.00 -20.07 15.14
N ASN A 271 29.27 -20.39 14.91
CA ASN A 271 30.32 -20.56 15.91
C ASN A 271 29.91 -21.48 17.08
N GLY A 272 29.14 -22.54 16.79
CA GLY A 272 28.62 -23.47 17.79
C GLY A 272 27.34 -23.02 18.51
N VAL A 273 26.84 -21.82 18.22
CA VAL A 273 25.60 -21.28 18.79
C VAL A 273 24.43 -21.54 17.85
N GLU A 274 23.34 -22.10 18.37
CA GLU A 274 22.16 -22.42 17.58
C GLU A 274 21.17 -21.26 17.53
N SER A 275 20.55 -21.05 16.37
CA SER A 275 19.44 -20.11 16.18
C SER A 275 18.14 -20.65 16.82
N PRO A 276 17.10 -19.81 16.94
CA PRO A 276 15.73 -20.29 17.11
C PRO A 276 15.31 -21.22 15.95
N LEU A 277 14.31 -22.07 16.19
CA LEU A 277 13.73 -22.96 15.18
C LEU A 277 12.84 -22.20 14.19
N SER A 278 12.87 -22.65 12.94
CA SER A 278 11.88 -22.36 11.91
C SER A 278 11.12 -23.62 11.57
N ASN A 279 9.80 -23.58 11.52
CA ASN A 279 8.95 -24.77 11.46
C ASN A 279 8.07 -24.79 10.22
N CYS A 280 7.78 -25.98 9.70
CA CYS A 280 6.74 -26.22 8.70
C CYS A 280 6.10 -27.59 8.95
N SER A 281 4.89 -27.82 8.43
CA SER A 281 4.17 -29.08 8.58
C SER A 281 3.59 -29.54 7.26
N ILE A 282 3.63 -30.84 7.01
CA ILE A 282 3.16 -31.44 5.77
C ILE A 282 2.36 -32.73 6.02
N SER A 283 1.34 -32.98 5.20
CA SER A 283 0.51 -34.18 5.23
C SER A 283 0.86 -35.12 4.09
N VAL A 284 1.64 -36.17 4.37
CA VAL A 284 2.08 -37.13 3.37
C VAL A 284 0.91 -37.98 2.89
N ASP A 285 0.35 -37.66 1.73
CA ASP A 285 -0.76 -38.35 1.07
C ASP A 285 -0.36 -39.08 -0.21
N GLY A 286 0.83 -38.77 -0.74
CA GLY A 286 1.40 -39.42 -1.92
C GLY A 286 1.11 -38.71 -3.24
N GLU A 287 0.34 -37.63 -3.22
CA GLU A 287 0.20 -36.71 -4.34
C GLU A 287 1.41 -35.76 -4.41
N VAL A 288 1.42 -34.86 -5.38
CA VAL A 288 2.45 -33.82 -5.49
C VAL A 288 1.81 -32.48 -5.11
N GLU A 289 2.39 -31.81 -4.12
CA GLU A 289 1.89 -30.53 -3.64
C GLU A 289 2.04 -29.42 -4.70
N PRO A 290 1.07 -28.51 -4.84
CA PRO A 290 1.14 -27.42 -5.80
C PRO A 290 2.08 -26.30 -5.31
N PRO A 291 2.42 -25.33 -6.18
CA PRO A 291 2.88 -24.04 -5.72
C PRO A 291 1.88 -23.40 -4.76
N VAL A 292 2.32 -22.59 -3.81
CA VAL A 292 1.46 -22.04 -2.75
C VAL A 292 1.41 -20.52 -2.79
N GLY A 293 0.32 -19.96 -2.26
CA GLY A 293 0.17 -18.50 -2.11
C GLY A 293 0.06 -17.78 -3.45
N LEU A 294 -0.58 -18.41 -4.45
CA LEU A 294 -0.80 -17.77 -5.74
C LEU A 294 -1.68 -16.53 -5.56
N THR A 295 -1.19 -15.39 -6.05
CA THR A 295 -1.96 -14.13 -6.09
C THR A 295 -2.09 -13.60 -7.50
N CYS A 296 -3.28 -13.12 -7.86
CA CYS A 296 -3.59 -12.47 -9.12
C CYS A 296 -3.77 -10.97 -8.88
N ASN A 297 -2.88 -10.12 -9.37
CA ASN A 297 -2.98 -8.67 -9.20
C ASN A 297 -2.98 -7.96 -10.55
N GLN A 298 -3.83 -6.96 -10.74
CA GLN A 298 -3.80 -6.14 -11.95
C GLN A 298 -2.47 -5.38 -12.05
N SER A 299 -1.85 -5.41 -13.22
CA SER A 299 -0.60 -4.70 -13.52
C SER A 299 -0.69 -4.06 -14.91
N GLY A 300 -0.98 -2.77 -14.96
CA GLY A 300 -1.31 -2.08 -16.22
C GLY A 300 -2.56 -2.69 -16.88
N SER A 301 -2.45 -3.07 -18.15
CA SER A 301 -3.48 -3.81 -18.88
C SER A 301 -3.41 -5.34 -18.69
N GLY A 302 -2.45 -5.83 -17.90
CA GLY A 302 -2.22 -7.26 -17.66
C GLY A 302 -2.59 -7.73 -16.26
N VAL A 303 -2.40 -9.02 -16.01
CA VAL A 303 -2.51 -9.64 -14.67
C VAL A 303 -1.15 -10.21 -14.28
N LEU A 304 -0.60 -9.71 -13.18
CA LEU A 304 0.62 -10.25 -12.57
C LEU A 304 0.23 -11.36 -11.59
N LEU A 305 0.76 -12.56 -11.87
CA LEU A 305 0.69 -13.73 -11.01
C LEU A 305 2.00 -13.83 -10.22
N THR A 306 1.90 -14.07 -8.91
CA THR A 306 3.06 -14.35 -8.04
C THR A 306 2.75 -15.48 -7.08
N TRP A 307 3.73 -16.33 -6.79
CA TRP A 307 3.58 -17.52 -5.93
C TRP A 307 4.93 -17.94 -5.29
N SER A 308 4.88 -18.93 -4.40
CA SER A 308 6.05 -19.58 -3.81
C SER A 308 6.10 -21.06 -4.19
N ASN A 309 7.31 -21.59 -4.40
CA ASN A 309 7.53 -22.99 -4.77
C ASN A 309 8.02 -23.80 -3.56
N PRO A 310 7.18 -24.65 -2.94
CA PRO A 310 7.61 -25.51 -1.83
C PRO A 310 8.41 -26.73 -2.29
N LEU A 311 8.39 -27.02 -3.59
CA LEU A 311 9.07 -28.14 -4.22
C LEU A 311 9.98 -27.64 -5.35
N PRO A 312 11.07 -28.37 -5.65
CA PRO A 312 11.95 -28.06 -6.78
C PRO A 312 11.31 -28.51 -8.10
N PHE A 313 10.27 -27.80 -8.54
CA PHE A 313 9.56 -28.09 -9.78
C PHE A 313 10.47 -27.90 -11.00
N SER A 314 10.50 -28.90 -11.87
CA SER A 314 11.22 -28.86 -13.14
C SER A 314 10.56 -27.93 -14.18
N GLN A 315 9.23 -27.80 -14.11
CA GLN A 315 8.42 -26.90 -14.94
C GLN A 315 7.18 -26.47 -14.15
N LEU A 316 6.63 -25.31 -14.51
CA LEU A 316 5.36 -24.79 -13.97
C LEU A 316 4.43 -24.48 -15.15
N GLU A 317 3.16 -24.83 -15.02
CA GLU A 317 2.14 -24.56 -16.04
C GLU A 317 1.14 -23.53 -15.53
N ILE A 318 0.94 -22.46 -16.30
CA ILE A 318 -0.08 -21.44 -16.04
C ILE A 318 -1.32 -21.75 -16.88
N ILE A 319 -2.45 -21.86 -16.20
CA ILE A 319 -3.74 -22.19 -16.79
C ILE A 319 -4.69 -21.03 -16.53
N ARG A 320 -5.38 -20.56 -17.57
CA ARG A 320 -6.41 -19.52 -17.47
C ARG A 320 -7.71 -20.06 -18.05
N GLN A 321 -8.79 -20.02 -17.28
CA GLN A 321 -10.09 -20.58 -17.65
C GLN A 321 -9.99 -22.04 -18.14
N GLY A 322 -9.15 -22.85 -17.50
CA GLY A 322 -8.93 -24.25 -17.84
C GLY A 322 -8.06 -24.50 -19.09
N VAL A 323 -7.55 -23.46 -19.74
CA VAL A 323 -6.64 -23.57 -20.89
C VAL A 323 -5.22 -23.20 -20.48
N SER A 324 -4.26 -24.06 -20.83
CA SER A 324 -2.82 -23.79 -20.65
C SER A 324 -2.42 -22.60 -21.52
N ILE A 325 -1.92 -21.54 -20.88
CA ILE A 325 -1.49 -20.31 -21.56
C ILE A 325 0.03 -20.14 -21.58
N GLU A 326 0.76 -20.75 -20.64
CA GLU A 326 2.22 -20.66 -20.58
C GLU A 326 2.84 -21.86 -19.81
N ILE A 327 4.06 -22.27 -20.20
CA ILE A 327 4.88 -23.24 -19.47
C ILE A 327 6.20 -22.57 -19.10
N LEU A 328 6.42 -22.38 -17.81
CA LEU A 328 7.59 -21.71 -17.25
C LEU A 328 8.68 -22.72 -16.88
N SER A 329 9.92 -22.26 -16.92
CA SER A 329 11.09 -23.03 -16.46
C SER A 329 11.11 -23.18 -14.93
N GLU A 330 11.92 -24.12 -14.45
CA GLU A 330 12.23 -24.30 -13.03
C GLU A 330 12.57 -22.97 -12.31
N GLY A 331 12.20 -22.88 -11.03
CA GLY A 331 12.48 -21.73 -10.17
C GLY A 331 11.63 -20.48 -10.44
N SER A 332 10.80 -20.45 -11.48
CA SER A 332 9.92 -19.32 -11.76
C SER A 332 8.93 -19.08 -10.60
N SER A 333 8.77 -17.83 -10.18
CA SER A 333 7.89 -17.42 -9.06
C SER A 333 6.93 -16.28 -9.42
N SER A 334 6.94 -15.87 -10.69
CA SER A 334 6.02 -14.84 -11.21
C SER A 334 5.77 -15.02 -12.70
N PHE A 335 4.62 -14.54 -13.16
CA PHE A 335 4.23 -14.50 -14.57
C PHE A 335 3.32 -13.30 -14.82
N LEU A 336 3.53 -12.59 -15.93
CA LEU A 336 2.65 -11.50 -16.35
C LEU A 336 1.83 -11.97 -17.56
N ASP A 337 0.53 -12.13 -17.36
CA ASP A 337 -0.42 -12.28 -18.45
C ASP A 337 -0.66 -10.92 -19.10
N GLY A 338 -0.07 -10.72 -20.29
CA GLY A 338 -0.14 -9.47 -21.03
C GLY A 338 -1.40 -9.28 -21.87
N SER A 339 -2.31 -10.25 -21.93
CA SER A 339 -3.55 -10.15 -22.71
C SER A 339 -4.72 -10.85 -22.01
N PRO A 340 -5.09 -10.40 -20.80
CA PRO A 340 -6.27 -10.89 -20.09
C PRO A 340 -7.55 -10.40 -20.75
N VAL A 341 -8.64 -11.15 -20.58
CA VAL A 341 -9.97 -10.78 -21.08
C VAL A 341 -10.69 -9.96 -20.00
N SER A 342 -11.11 -8.74 -20.33
CA SER A 342 -11.92 -7.89 -19.45
C SER A 342 -13.40 -8.26 -19.49
N GLY A 343 -14.17 -7.81 -18.49
CA GLY A 343 -15.62 -8.05 -18.41
C GLY A 343 -16.01 -9.43 -17.88
N VAL A 344 -15.04 -10.30 -17.61
CA VAL A 344 -15.25 -11.64 -17.05
C VAL A 344 -14.43 -11.85 -15.78
N ASN A 345 -14.92 -12.71 -14.89
CA ASN A 345 -14.13 -13.18 -13.76
C ASN A 345 -13.09 -14.19 -14.27
N LEU A 346 -11.81 -13.82 -14.24
CA LEU A 346 -10.71 -14.65 -14.68
C LEU A 346 -10.29 -15.59 -13.56
N VAL A 347 -10.28 -16.89 -13.85
CA VAL A 347 -9.73 -17.92 -12.98
C VAL A 347 -8.37 -18.34 -13.49
N TYR A 348 -7.34 -18.13 -12.68
CA TYR A 348 -5.97 -18.58 -12.94
C TYR A 348 -5.62 -19.74 -12.02
N GLN A 349 -4.95 -20.72 -12.60
CA GLN A 349 -4.45 -21.88 -11.90
C GLN A 349 -2.98 -22.07 -12.22
N ILE A 350 -2.20 -22.51 -11.23
CA ILE A 350 -0.81 -22.90 -11.40
C ILE A 350 -0.60 -24.31 -10.86
N ARG A 351 0.17 -25.12 -11.58
CA ARG A 351 0.63 -26.43 -11.12
C ARG A 351 2.06 -26.69 -11.53
N GLY A 352 2.80 -27.38 -10.67
CA GLY A 352 4.18 -27.76 -10.92
C GLY A 352 4.31 -29.19 -11.47
N ASN A 353 5.45 -29.48 -12.10
CA ASN A 353 5.85 -30.83 -12.48
C ASN A 353 7.20 -31.18 -11.85
N ILE A 354 7.29 -32.35 -11.24
CA ILE A 354 8.53 -32.89 -10.68
C ILE A 354 8.66 -34.38 -11.07
N GLY A 355 9.79 -34.74 -11.67
CA GLY A 355 10.06 -36.14 -12.05
C GLY A 355 9.05 -36.76 -13.02
N GLY A 356 8.30 -35.96 -13.77
CA GLY A 356 7.23 -36.40 -14.66
C GLY A 356 5.85 -36.53 -14.00
N SER A 357 5.76 -36.32 -12.69
CA SER A 357 4.50 -36.23 -11.94
C SER A 357 3.99 -34.80 -11.93
N VAL A 358 2.68 -34.61 -12.08
CA VAL A 358 2.03 -33.30 -12.13
C VAL A 358 1.33 -33.05 -10.80
N ALA A 359 1.57 -31.90 -10.20
CA ALA A 359 0.90 -31.46 -8.99
C ALA A 359 -0.59 -31.19 -9.22
N THR A 360 -1.33 -31.08 -8.12
CA THR A 360 -2.62 -30.38 -8.13
C THR A 360 -2.41 -28.90 -8.49
N SER A 361 -3.49 -28.12 -8.56
CA SER A 361 -3.40 -26.70 -8.89
C SER A 361 -3.76 -25.80 -7.71
N GLU A 362 -2.99 -24.73 -7.55
CA GLU A 362 -3.37 -23.58 -6.73
C GLU A 362 -4.09 -22.55 -7.61
N GLU A 363 -5.10 -21.88 -7.06
CA GLU A 363 -6.02 -21.02 -7.82
C GLU A 363 -6.10 -19.59 -7.26
N CYS A 364 -6.15 -18.60 -8.15
CA CYS A 364 -6.59 -17.24 -7.82
C CYS A 364 -7.58 -16.71 -8.86
N GLN A 365 -8.38 -15.72 -8.45
CA GLN A 365 -9.41 -15.13 -9.29
C GLN A 365 -9.30 -13.60 -9.28
N ILE A 366 -9.59 -12.98 -10.42
CA ILE A 366 -9.61 -11.52 -10.57
C ILE A 366 -10.68 -11.11 -11.58
N PHE A 367 -11.41 -10.03 -11.28
CA PHE A 367 -12.30 -9.38 -12.24
C PHE A 367 -11.62 -8.13 -12.80
N LEU A 368 -11.47 -8.07 -14.12
CA LEU A 368 -10.99 -6.87 -14.79
C LEU A 368 -12.20 -6.12 -15.36
N PRO A 369 -12.53 -4.92 -14.85
CA PRO A 369 -13.61 -4.13 -15.43
C PRO A 369 -13.25 -3.75 -16.87
N ILE A 370 -14.27 -3.68 -17.73
CA ILE A 370 -14.10 -3.05 -19.03
C ILE A 370 -13.80 -1.56 -18.77
N PRO A 371 -12.81 -0.95 -19.45
CA PRO A 371 -12.58 0.47 -19.32
C PRO A 371 -13.87 1.22 -19.67
N GLU A 372 -14.45 1.95 -18.72
CA GLU A 372 -15.62 2.80 -18.97
C GLU A 372 -15.23 3.88 -19.98
N VAL A 373 -15.78 3.78 -21.18
CA VAL A 373 -15.55 4.70 -22.29
C VAL A 373 -16.87 5.27 -22.78
N LEU A 374 -16.85 6.54 -23.21
CA LEU A 374 -18.00 7.16 -23.85
C LEU A 374 -18.06 6.74 -25.32
N PHE A 375 -19.26 6.41 -25.79
CA PHE A 375 -19.56 6.20 -27.21
C PHE A 375 -21.02 6.54 -27.49
N ILE A 376 -21.36 6.77 -28.76
CA ILE A 376 -22.75 6.84 -29.23
C ILE A 376 -23.05 5.50 -29.91
N ARG A 377 -24.09 4.78 -29.48
CA ARG A 377 -24.48 3.53 -30.10
C ARG A 377 -24.96 3.81 -31.53
N GLY A 378 -24.38 3.09 -32.48
CA GLY A 378 -24.53 3.32 -33.92
C GLY A 378 -23.46 4.22 -34.55
N ASP A 379 -22.65 4.97 -33.78
CA ASP A 379 -21.51 5.77 -34.27
C ASP A 379 -20.22 4.94 -34.21
N VAL A 380 -20.03 4.12 -35.24
CA VAL A 380 -19.02 3.05 -35.25
C VAL A 380 -17.63 3.61 -35.54
N ASN A 381 -17.55 4.72 -36.28
CA ASN A 381 -16.29 5.41 -36.54
C ASN A 381 -15.99 6.53 -35.51
N SER A 382 -16.90 6.77 -34.56
CA SER A 382 -16.76 7.70 -33.44
C SER A 382 -16.52 9.14 -33.90
N ASP A 383 -17.25 9.58 -34.92
CA ASP A 383 -17.19 10.93 -35.49
C ASP A 383 -18.31 11.87 -34.99
N GLY A 384 -19.19 11.37 -34.13
CA GLY A 384 -20.33 12.07 -33.58
C GLY A 384 -21.56 12.10 -34.47
N GLN A 385 -21.53 11.44 -35.64
CA GLN A 385 -22.62 11.45 -36.60
C GLN A 385 -23.02 10.05 -37.04
N LEU A 386 -24.20 9.59 -36.62
CA LEU A 386 -24.79 8.37 -37.18
C LEU A 386 -25.15 8.59 -38.66
N ASN A 387 -24.36 8.00 -39.56
CA ASN A 387 -24.52 8.16 -40.99
C ASN A 387 -24.17 6.85 -41.74
N LEU A 388 -24.10 6.89 -43.07
CA LEU A 388 -23.88 5.68 -43.89
C LEU A 388 -22.48 5.06 -43.68
N VAL A 389 -21.51 5.82 -43.18
CA VAL A 389 -20.15 5.34 -42.91
C VAL A 389 -20.16 4.28 -41.80
N ASP A 390 -21.04 4.40 -40.81
CA ASP A 390 -21.10 3.49 -39.66
C ASP A 390 -21.51 2.05 -39.99
N PRO A 391 -22.65 1.78 -40.67
CA PRO A 391 -22.99 0.42 -41.05
C PRO A 391 -22.00 -0.13 -42.08
N ILE A 392 -21.37 0.72 -42.90
CA ILE A 392 -20.30 0.29 -43.81
C ILE A 392 -19.07 -0.19 -43.01
N THR A 393 -18.69 0.53 -41.95
CA THR A 393 -17.55 0.16 -41.09
C THR A 393 -17.80 -1.18 -40.40
N THR A 394 -19.01 -1.39 -39.87
CA THR A 394 -19.43 -2.68 -39.30
C THR A 394 -19.34 -3.82 -40.32
N LEU A 395 -19.90 -3.64 -41.53
CA LEU A 395 -19.84 -4.64 -42.59
C LEU A 395 -18.40 -4.91 -43.07
N GLN A 396 -17.54 -3.88 -43.09
CA GLN A 396 -16.14 -4.05 -43.44
C GLN A 396 -15.39 -4.92 -42.43
N TYR A 397 -15.62 -4.69 -41.13
CA TYR A 397 -15.08 -5.53 -40.08
C TYR A 397 -15.53 -6.99 -40.23
N LEU A 398 -16.84 -7.21 -40.40
CA LEU A 398 -17.43 -8.56 -40.47
C LEU A 398 -16.99 -9.37 -41.69
N PHE A 399 -16.83 -8.76 -42.87
CA PHE A 399 -16.64 -9.50 -44.12
C PHE A 399 -15.26 -9.35 -44.77
N VAL A 400 -14.52 -8.29 -44.48
CA VAL A 400 -13.25 -8.00 -45.16
C VAL A 400 -12.12 -7.62 -44.21
N ALA A 401 -12.27 -7.90 -42.91
CA ALA A 401 -11.28 -7.62 -41.86
C ALA A 401 -10.87 -6.13 -41.83
N GLY A 402 -11.85 -5.24 -41.96
CA GLY A 402 -11.68 -3.80 -41.73
C GLY A 402 -11.35 -3.48 -40.27
N GLU A 403 -10.99 -2.23 -40.00
CA GLU A 403 -10.78 -1.76 -38.62
C GLU A 403 -12.13 -1.62 -37.90
N MET A 404 -12.11 -1.82 -36.57
CA MET A 404 -13.26 -1.61 -35.69
C MET A 404 -12.88 -0.59 -34.61
N PRO A 405 -13.21 0.69 -34.82
CA PRO A 405 -12.94 1.74 -33.85
C PRO A 405 -13.71 1.55 -32.55
N CYS A 406 -15.01 1.22 -32.62
CA CYS A 406 -15.86 1.06 -31.45
C CYS A 406 -16.82 -0.13 -31.62
N ALA A 407 -16.48 -1.28 -31.03
CA ALA A 407 -17.30 -2.48 -31.15
C ALA A 407 -18.61 -2.36 -30.36
N SER A 408 -18.59 -1.68 -29.21
CA SER A 408 -19.80 -1.38 -28.44
C SER A 408 -20.76 -0.45 -29.19
N ALA A 409 -20.26 0.48 -30.00
CA ALA A 409 -21.12 1.28 -30.88
C ALA A 409 -21.70 0.46 -32.04
N ALA A 410 -20.97 -0.55 -32.50
CA ALA A 410 -21.37 -1.37 -33.62
C ALA A 410 -22.42 -2.44 -33.26
N ASP A 411 -22.49 -2.86 -31.99
CA ASP A 411 -23.59 -3.68 -31.44
C ASP A 411 -24.81 -2.79 -31.22
N PHE A 412 -25.67 -2.71 -32.23
CA PHE A 412 -26.76 -1.74 -32.31
C PHE A 412 -27.89 -2.07 -31.33
N ASN A 413 -28.13 -3.36 -31.09
CA ASN A 413 -29.21 -3.88 -30.26
C ASN A 413 -28.75 -4.33 -28.86
N ASP A 414 -27.48 -4.12 -28.53
CA ASP A 414 -26.88 -4.38 -27.22
C ASP A 414 -27.06 -5.84 -26.75
N ASP A 415 -26.88 -6.79 -27.67
CA ASP A 415 -27.04 -8.22 -27.39
C ASP A 415 -25.73 -8.98 -27.14
N SER A 416 -24.64 -8.22 -26.99
CA SER A 416 -23.27 -8.68 -26.79
C SER A 416 -22.70 -9.49 -27.96
N SER A 417 -23.30 -9.37 -29.15
CA SER A 417 -22.91 -10.11 -30.34
C SER A 417 -22.90 -9.25 -31.59
N LEU A 418 -21.72 -8.87 -32.05
CA LEU A 418 -21.57 -8.15 -33.31
C LEU A 418 -21.84 -9.04 -34.54
N ASP A 419 -22.94 -8.81 -35.24
CA ASP A 419 -23.35 -9.56 -36.42
C ASP A 419 -24.03 -8.71 -37.53
N LEU A 420 -24.63 -9.37 -38.53
CA LEU A 420 -25.24 -8.68 -39.67
C LEU A 420 -26.51 -7.92 -39.30
N SER A 421 -27.20 -8.34 -38.24
CA SER A 421 -28.44 -7.72 -37.78
C SER A 421 -28.19 -6.28 -37.30
N ASP A 422 -27.04 -6.01 -36.68
CA ASP A 422 -26.63 -4.67 -36.27
C ASP A 422 -26.59 -3.68 -37.42
N ALA A 423 -25.83 -4.02 -38.47
CA ALA A 423 -25.70 -3.19 -39.64
C ALA A 423 -27.04 -2.99 -40.37
N ILE A 424 -27.91 -4.00 -40.37
CA ILE A 424 -29.25 -3.91 -40.96
C ILE A 424 -30.13 -2.96 -40.14
N ASN A 425 -30.12 -3.07 -38.81
CA ASN A 425 -30.93 -2.23 -37.93
C ASN A 425 -30.48 -0.76 -37.99
N LEU A 426 -29.16 -0.51 -38.04
CA LEU A 426 -28.62 0.84 -38.24
C LEU A 426 -29.04 1.44 -39.59
N LEU A 427 -28.96 0.67 -40.69
CA LEU A 427 -29.47 1.11 -41.98
C LEU A 427 -30.99 1.36 -41.96
N ALA A 428 -31.74 0.53 -41.23
CA ALA A 428 -33.18 0.69 -41.11
C ALA A 428 -33.56 1.96 -40.36
N PHE A 429 -32.84 2.28 -39.28
CA PHE A 429 -32.93 3.54 -38.53
C PHE A 429 -32.66 4.73 -39.45
N LEU A 430 -31.54 4.73 -40.19
CA LEU A 430 -31.12 5.84 -41.05
C LEU A 430 -32.07 6.13 -42.23
N PHE A 431 -32.68 5.10 -42.84
CA PHE A 431 -33.38 5.28 -44.13
C PHE A 431 -34.85 4.90 -44.13
N THR A 432 -35.33 4.13 -43.15
CA THR A 432 -36.68 3.55 -43.21
C THR A 432 -37.50 3.75 -41.94
N GLY A 433 -37.00 4.54 -40.98
CA GLY A 433 -37.68 4.78 -39.70
C GLY A 433 -37.72 3.54 -38.80
N GLY A 434 -36.64 2.76 -38.80
CA GLY A 434 -36.43 1.68 -37.82
C GLY A 434 -36.33 2.21 -36.38
N GLY A 435 -36.31 1.31 -35.39
CA GLY A 435 -36.10 1.69 -34.00
C GLY A 435 -34.75 2.38 -33.79
N SER A 436 -34.68 3.31 -32.83
CA SER A 436 -33.42 3.95 -32.43
C SER A 436 -32.43 2.92 -31.86
N PRO A 437 -31.12 3.22 -31.88
CA PRO A 437 -30.13 2.42 -31.15
C PRO A 437 -30.51 2.27 -29.68
N GLU A 438 -30.13 1.16 -29.07
CA GLU A 438 -30.18 1.03 -27.61
C GLU A 438 -29.22 2.05 -26.96
N ALA A 439 -29.42 2.34 -25.67
CA ALA A 439 -28.56 3.29 -24.98
C ALA A 439 -27.09 2.81 -24.99
N PRO A 440 -26.09 3.70 -25.14
CA PRO A 440 -26.18 5.16 -25.12
C PRO A 440 -26.46 5.80 -26.50
N PHE A 441 -27.60 6.49 -26.64
CA PHE A 441 -28.00 7.27 -27.83
C PHE A 441 -29.06 8.30 -27.39
N PRO A 442 -29.11 9.54 -27.93
CA PRO A 442 -28.34 10.09 -29.04
C PRO A 442 -26.97 10.68 -28.66
N LEU A 443 -26.73 10.88 -27.37
CA LEU A 443 -25.47 11.42 -26.87
C LEU A 443 -24.52 10.32 -26.46
N ALA A 444 -23.23 10.66 -26.44
CA ALA A 444 -22.22 9.72 -26.02
C ALA A 444 -22.38 9.44 -24.52
N GLY A 445 -22.39 8.17 -24.15
CA GLY A 445 -22.62 7.71 -22.79
C GLY A 445 -21.82 6.45 -22.49
N PHE A 446 -21.89 6.03 -21.23
CA PHE A 446 -21.38 4.72 -20.82
C PHE A 446 -22.36 3.64 -21.26
N ASP A 447 -21.83 2.45 -21.49
CA ASP A 447 -22.63 1.25 -21.70
C ASP A 447 -23.46 0.94 -20.43
N PRO A 448 -24.80 0.95 -20.49
CA PRO A 448 -25.65 0.59 -19.35
C PRO A 448 -25.57 -0.89 -19.00
N VAL A 449 -25.18 -1.76 -19.94
CA VAL A 449 -25.04 -3.21 -19.76
C VAL A 449 -23.63 -3.65 -20.21
N PRO A 450 -22.56 -3.28 -19.46
CA PRO A 450 -21.19 -3.51 -19.91
C PRO A 450 -20.89 -4.99 -20.21
N ASP A 451 -20.34 -5.25 -21.39
CA ASP A 451 -19.93 -6.59 -21.83
C ASP A 451 -18.50 -6.63 -22.39
N SER A 452 -18.08 -7.76 -22.98
CA SER A 452 -16.71 -7.92 -23.47
C SER A 452 -16.34 -7.06 -24.70
N LEU A 453 -17.31 -6.39 -25.33
CA LEU A 453 -17.10 -5.43 -26.39
C LEU A 453 -16.58 -4.11 -25.79
N GLY A 454 -15.77 -3.39 -26.57
CA GLY A 454 -15.22 -2.13 -26.14
C GLY A 454 -14.86 -1.24 -27.32
N CYS A 455 -14.37 -0.05 -27.01
CA CYS A 455 -13.97 0.92 -28.03
C CYS A 455 -12.48 1.17 -28.00
N ALA A 456 -11.82 0.84 -29.12
CA ALA A 456 -10.43 1.14 -29.36
C ALA A 456 -10.22 2.65 -29.58
N GLN A 457 -11.23 3.32 -30.13
CA GLN A 457 -11.31 4.76 -30.29
C GLN A 457 -12.61 5.25 -29.64
N PRO A 458 -12.58 5.66 -28.35
CA PRO A 458 -13.77 6.15 -27.68
C PRO A 458 -14.02 7.64 -27.98
N CYS A 459 -15.25 8.09 -27.73
CA CYS A 459 -15.62 9.50 -27.78
C CYS A 459 -14.87 10.30 -26.70
N SER A 460 -14.44 11.51 -27.05
CA SER A 460 -13.73 12.40 -26.13
C SER A 460 -14.64 13.21 -25.20
N ASP A 461 -15.92 13.35 -25.55
CA ASP A 461 -16.95 14.08 -24.80
C ASP A 461 -18.35 13.54 -25.14
N SER A 462 -19.40 14.16 -24.59
CA SER A 462 -20.80 13.75 -24.77
C SER A 462 -21.34 13.95 -26.19
N THR A 463 -20.66 14.71 -27.05
CA THR A 463 -21.05 14.91 -28.46
C THR A 463 -20.15 14.14 -29.43
N CYS A 464 -19.21 13.35 -28.90
CA CYS A 464 -18.16 12.67 -29.67
C CYS A 464 -17.37 13.60 -30.61
N GLY A 465 -17.22 14.88 -30.24
CA GLY A 465 -16.60 15.89 -31.09
C GLY A 465 -17.45 16.37 -32.28
N GLY A 466 -18.73 15.98 -32.37
CA GLY A 466 -19.65 16.27 -33.46
C GLY A 466 -20.30 17.66 -33.46
N GLY A 467 -20.13 18.48 -32.41
CA GLY A 467 -20.72 19.83 -32.35
C GLY A 467 -20.89 20.38 -30.94
N ILE A 468 -21.62 21.50 -30.83
CA ILE A 468 -21.99 22.14 -29.55
C ILE A 468 -23.29 21.52 -29.04
N LEU A 469 -23.38 21.25 -27.73
CA LEU A 469 -24.61 20.71 -27.13
C LEU A 469 -25.75 21.73 -27.26
N GLY A 470 -26.91 21.28 -27.73
CA GLY A 470 -28.07 22.11 -28.02
C GLY A 470 -28.04 22.77 -29.40
N ASP A 471 -26.97 22.65 -30.17
CA ASP A 471 -26.84 23.30 -31.49
C ASP A 471 -27.81 22.73 -32.54
N GLU A 472 -28.20 21.47 -32.40
CA GLU A 472 -29.12 20.80 -33.32
C GLU A 472 -30.17 20.02 -32.53
N CYS A 473 -31.30 19.69 -33.16
CA CYS A 473 -32.36 18.91 -32.52
C CYS A 473 -31.83 17.62 -31.88
N ILE A 474 -30.91 16.92 -32.56
CA ILE A 474 -30.37 15.65 -32.08
C ILE A 474 -29.46 15.80 -30.84
N SER A 475 -28.93 17.01 -30.63
CA SER A 475 -28.10 17.35 -29.48
C SER A 475 -28.87 18.21 -28.46
N ALA A 476 -30.20 18.27 -28.56
CA ALA A 476 -31.06 19.07 -27.69
C ALA A 476 -30.73 18.86 -26.21
N ILE A 477 -30.70 19.96 -25.46
CA ILE A 477 -30.38 19.94 -24.03
C ILE A 477 -31.63 19.50 -23.27
N GLU A 478 -31.53 18.41 -22.50
CA GLU A 478 -32.61 17.98 -21.61
C GLU A 478 -32.92 19.03 -20.53
N ILE A 479 -34.18 19.45 -20.46
CA ILE A 479 -34.68 20.43 -19.49
C ILE A 479 -35.99 20.00 -18.85
N GLY A 480 -36.33 20.60 -17.71
CA GLY A 480 -37.59 20.41 -17.01
C GLY A 480 -38.27 21.74 -16.69
N LEU A 481 -39.25 21.69 -15.78
CA LEU A 481 -39.86 22.92 -15.23
C LEU A 481 -38.82 23.77 -14.50
N GLY A 482 -38.94 25.09 -14.62
CA GLY A 482 -38.03 26.07 -14.04
C GLY A 482 -37.24 26.86 -15.08
N ASP A 483 -36.18 27.51 -14.62
CA ASP A 483 -35.34 28.38 -15.43
C ASP A 483 -34.14 27.61 -15.98
N THR A 484 -33.95 27.66 -17.30
CA THR A 484 -32.77 27.13 -18.00
C THR A 484 -31.98 28.27 -18.63
N PHE A 485 -30.70 28.37 -18.27
CA PHE A 485 -29.77 29.31 -18.90
C PHE A 485 -29.25 28.76 -20.23
N PHE A 486 -29.15 29.62 -21.24
CA PHE A 486 -28.58 29.27 -22.53
C PHE A 486 -27.80 30.41 -23.16
N ASP A 487 -27.03 30.13 -24.21
CA ASP A 487 -26.36 31.14 -25.04
C ASP A 487 -26.30 30.68 -26.50
N THR A 488 -26.95 31.44 -27.38
CA THR A 488 -26.99 31.14 -28.82
C THR A 488 -25.80 31.68 -29.61
N THR A 489 -24.88 32.43 -28.98
CA THR A 489 -23.81 33.16 -29.69
C THR A 489 -22.89 32.27 -30.54
N SER A 490 -22.70 31.01 -30.14
CA SER A 490 -21.84 30.06 -30.87
C SER A 490 -22.63 29.03 -31.67
N MET A 491 -23.97 29.09 -31.63
CA MET A 491 -24.82 28.13 -32.32
C MET A 491 -24.98 28.49 -33.79
N THR A 492 -25.22 27.47 -34.58
CA THR A 492 -25.45 27.52 -36.02
C THR A 492 -26.95 27.58 -36.33
N ASP A 493 -27.30 27.71 -37.61
CA ASP A 493 -28.69 27.69 -38.04
C ASP A 493 -29.10 26.25 -38.32
N SER A 494 -30.05 25.71 -37.55
CA SER A 494 -30.52 24.34 -37.76
C SER A 494 -31.35 24.22 -39.05
N PRO A 495 -31.21 23.10 -39.79
CA PRO A 495 -31.90 22.88 -41.06
C PRO A 495 -33.38 22.52 -40.90
N ASP A 496 -33.85 22.23 -39.68
CA ASP A 496 -35.22 21.81 -39.41
C ASP A 496 -36.25 22.85 -39.86
N GLU A 497 -37.32 22.38 -40.50
CA GLU A 497 -38.37 23.25 -41.03
C GLU A 497 -39.25 23.82 -39.92
N TYR A 498 -39.62 25.09 -40.08
CA TYR A 498 -40.59 25.77 -39.22
C TYR A 498 -41.52 26.65 -40.08
N SER A 499 -42.68 27.00 -39.54
CA SER A 499 -43.73 27.71 -40.26
C SER A 499 -44.37 28.81 -39.41
N ASN A 500 -44.58 29.98 -40.01
CA ASN A 500 -45.28 31.07 -39.35
C ASN A 500 -46.82 30.95 -39.45
N ILE A 501 -47.36 29.97 -40.20
CA ILE A 501 -48.80 29.88 -40.53
C ILE A 501 -49.69 29.88 -39.29
N ASP A 502 -49.28 29.18 -38.23
CA ASP A 502 -50.07 29.06 -37.00
C ASP A 502 -49.78 30.20 -36.00
N CYS A 503 -48.86 31.11 -36.34
CA CYS A 503 -48.33 32.18 -35.48
C CYS A 503 -48.27 33.55 -36.20
N ASP A 504 -49.06 33.72 -37.26
CA ASP A 504 -49.01 34.88 -38.17
C ASP A 504 -49.18 36.25 -37.47
N THR A 505 -49.72 36.28 -36.25
CA THR A 505 -49.92 37.51 -35.46
C THR A 505 -48.78 37.83 -34.49
N THR A 506 -47.80 36.94 -34.36
CA THR A 506 -46.69 37.05 -33.40
C THR A 506 -45.34 37.23 -34.08
N PHE A 507 -45.31 37.46 -35.39
CA PHE A 507 -44.09 37.81 -36.14
C PHE A 507 -42.92 36.83 -35.96
N LEU A 508 -43.11 35.54 -36.28
CA LEU A 508 -41.99 34.59 -36.31
C LEU A 508 -41.02 34.92 -37.46
N GLY A 509 -39.73 35.03 -37.14
CA GLY A 509 -38.65 35.43 -38.04
C GLY A 509 -37.88 34.29 -38.70
N LEU A 510 -36.56 34.41 -38.71
CA LEU A 510 -35.62 33.56 -39.46
C LEU A 510 -35.04 32.39 -38.64
N MET A 511 -35.31 32.30 -37.33
CA MET A 511 -34.78 31.27 -36.43
C MET A 511 -33.25 31.07 -36.57
N LEU A 512 -32.48 32.17 -36.55
CA LEU A 512 -31.02 32.13 -36.77
C LEU A 512 -30.26 31.86 -35.46
N SER A 513 -29.09 31.23 -35.54
CA SER A 513 -28.25 30.83 -34.39
C SER A 513 -29.12 30.26 -33.29
N ASP A 514 -29.68 29.08 -33.53
CA ASP A 514 -30.72 28.54 -32.68
C ASP A 514 -30.20 27.45 -31.75
N ILE A 515 -30.92 27.27 -30.65
CA ILE A 515 -30.62 26.26 -29.65
C ILE A 515 -31.85 25.42 -29.39
N TRP A 516 -31.61 24.12 -29.19
CA TRP A 516 -32.60 23.09 -28.97
C TRP A 516 -32.59 22.60 -27.53
N PHE A 517 -33.79 22.41 -27.01
CA PHE A 517 -34.02 21.76 -25.73
C PHE A 517 -34.99 20.61 -25.90
N ASP A 518 -34.79 19.59 -25.09
CA ASP A 518 -35.65 18.43 -24.98
C ASP A 518 -36.41 18.50 -23.66
N PHE A 519 -37.73 18.62 -23.72
CA PHE A 519 -38.61 18.67 -22.56
C PHE A 519 -39.53 17.46 -22.54
N THR A 520 -39.31 16.58 -21.56
CA THR A 520 -40.24 15.47 -21.28
C THR A 520 -41.21 15.87 -20.16
N ALA A 521 -42.51 15.87 -20.48
CA ALA A 521 -43.53 16.29 -19.52
C ALA A 521 -43.71 15.27 -18.39
N THR A 522 -43.65 15.73 -17.14
CA THR A 522 -43.78 14.88 -15.95
C THR A 522 -45.22 14.72 -15.45
N SER A 523 -46.15 15.49 -16.01
CA SER A 523 -47.59 15.41 -15.75
C SER A 523 -48.38 15.90 -16.97
N THR A 524 -49.63 15.42 -17.11
CA THR A 524 -50.55 15.93 -18.13
C THR A 524 -51.17 17.24 -17.66
N GLU A 525 -50.73 18.36 -18.22
CA GLU A 525 -51.12 19.71 -17.80
C GLU A 525 -50.96 20.73 -18.94
N THR A 526 -51.14 22.02 -18.63
CA THR A 526 -50.74 23.11 -19.52
C THR A 526 -49.50 23.81 -18.95
N VAL A 527 -48.58 24.19 -19.83
CA VAL A 527 -47.35 24.90 -19.45
C VAL A 527 -47.20 26.20 -20.23
N SER A 528 -46.52 27.17 -19.62
CA SER A 528 -46.03 28.38 -20.25
C SER A 528 -44.51 28.30 -20.44
N LEU A 529 -44.05 28.62 -21.64
CA LEU A 529 -42.64 28.78 -22.00
C LEU A 529 -42.37 30.26 -22.26
N SER A 530 -41.43 30.86 -21.54
CA SER A 530 -41.22 32.30 -21.54
C SER A 530 -39.75 32.67 -21.69
N LEU A 531 -39.46 33.57 -22.63
CA LEU A 531 -38.18 34.27 -22.80
C LEU A 531 -38.27 35.74 -22.35
N CYS A 532 -39.40 36.15 -21.74
CA CYS A 532 -39.71 37.54 -21.36
C CYS A 532 -38.85 38.13 -20.23
N ASP A 533 -37.71 37.52 -19.93
CA ASP A 533 -36.77 37.99 -18.92
C ASP A 533 -35.87 39.11 -19.47
N LYS A 534 -35.33 39.96 -18.59
CA LYS A 534 -34.45 41.07 -18.97
C LYS A 534 -33.01 40.65 -19.28
N VAL A 535 -32.65 39.41 -18.98
CA VAL A 535 -31.37 38.79 -19.33
C VAL A 535 -31.32 38.45 -20.82
N VAL A 536 -32.45 38.15 -21.44
CA VAL A 536 -32.55 37.95 -22.88
C VAL A 536 -32.57 39.33 -23.56
N THR A 537 -31.48 39.68 -24.24
CA THR A 537 -31.30 41.04 -24.80
C THR A 537 -31.33 41.10 -26.34
N PHE A 538 -31.94 40.10 -26.97
CA PHE A 538 -32.10 40.02 -28.42
C PHE A 538 -33.53 39.61 -28.76
N ASP A 539 -33.94 39.88 -29.99
CA ASP A 539 -35.25 39.51 -30.54
C ASP A 539 -35.26 38.01 -30.80
N THR A 540 -36.13 37.28 -30.09
CA THR A 540 -36.16 35.81 -30.12
C THR A 540 -37.35 35.32 -30.89
N ASP A 541 -37.21 34.12 -31.44
CA ASP A 541 -38.29 33.29 -31.92
C ASP A 541 -38.29 31.96 -31.16
N LEU A 542 -39.48 31.47 -30.85
CA LEU A 542 -39.71 30.25 -30.08
C LEU A 542 -40.63 29.30 -30.85
N VAL A 543 -40.22 28.05 -31.00
CA VAL A 543 -41.02 26.99 -31.65
C VAL A 543 -41.01 25.73 -30.79
N ILE A 544 -42.16 25.08 -30.66
CA ILE A 544 -42.32 23.80 -29.96
C ILE A 544 -42.72 22.74 -30.99
N TYR A 545 -42.04 21.60 -30.94
CA TYR A 545 -42.28 20.45 -31.81
C TYR A 545 -42.63 19.20 -31.00
N SER A 546 -43.34 18.28 -31.64
CA SER A 546 -43.50 16.88 -31.24
C SER A 546 -42.85 15.95 -32.29
N GLY A 547 -42.75 14.66 -31.97
CA GLY A 547 -42.08 13.67 -32.83
C GLY A 547 -40.57 13.61 -32.58
N GLY A 548 -39.84 12.90 -33.45
CA GLY A 548 -38.38 12.80 -33.36
C GLY A 548 -37.67 13.71 -34.36
N CYS A 549 -36.41 14.03 -34.09
CA CYS A 549 -35.56 14.81 -35.01
C CYS A 549 -35.57 14.21 -36.43
N GLY A 550 -35.67 15.06 -37.45
CA GLY A 550 -35.85 14.64 -38.84
C GLY A 550 -37.28 14.27 -39.25
N GLN A 551 -38.23 14.14 -38.30
CA GLN A 551 -39.67 13.97 -38.52
C GLN A 551 -40.49 14.86 -37.54
N LEU A 552 -39.99 16.07 -37.27
CA LEU A 552 -40.60 17.00 -36.33
C LEU A 552 -41.94 17.52 -36.84
N VAL A 553 -42.90 17.65 -35.91
CA VAL A 553 -44.21 18.26 -36.14
C VAL A 553 -44.30 19.51 -35.29
N GLN A 554 -44.43 20.68 -35.91
CA GLN A 554 -44.57 21.95 -35.19
C GLN A 554 -45.93 22.02 -34.50
N GLU A 555 -45.93 22.19 -33.18
CA GLU A 555 -47.13 22.24 -32.34
C GLU A 555 -47.52 23.68 -31.94
N ALA A 556 -46.53 24.53 -31.70
CA ALA A 556 -46.74 25.93 -31.33
C ALA A 556 -45.54 26.80 -31.72
N CYS A 557 -45.77 28.10 -31.90
CA CYS A 557 -44.72 29.07 -32.11
C CYS A 557 -45.09 30.46 -31.56
N ASN A 558 -44.08 31.31 -31.36
CA ASN A 558 -44.24 32.73 -31.03
C ASN A 558 -42.94 33.48 -31.35
N GLY A 559 -43.03 34.66 -31.97
CA GLY A 559 -41.89 35.58 -32.10
C GLY A 559 -41.96 36.65 -31.01
N ASP A 560 -42.99 37.49 -31.06
CA ASP A 560 -43.27 38.57 -30.13
C ASP A 560 -44.24 38.17 -29.01
N GLY A 561 -43.72 37.97 -27.81
CA GLY A 561 -44.48 37.55 -26.63
C GLY A 561 -45.13 38.68 -25.83
N PHE A 562 -46.12 38.33 -25.01
CA PHE A 562 -46.66 39.17 -23.94
C PHE A 562 -46.61 38.44 -22.60
N ASP A 563 -46.24 39.16 -21.54
CA ASP A 563 -46.22 38.65 -20.17
C ASP A 563 -47.63 38.36 -19.64
N GLU A 564 -47.72 37.80 -18.43
CA GLU A 564 -48.97 37.44 -17.75
C GLU A 564 -49.94 38.62 -17.56
N ASN A 565 -49.42 39.85 -17.59
CA ASN A 565 -50.21 41.09 -17.42
C ASN A 565 -50.61 41.73 -18.76
N GLY A 566 -50.28 41.08 -19.88
CA GLY A 566 -50.52 41.60 -21.23
C GLY A 566 -49.56 42.72 -21.63
N ILE A 567 -48.39 42.81 -21.01
CA ILE A 567 -47.31 43.75 -21.37
C ILE A 567 -46.39 43.05 -22.37
N ALA A 568 -46.03 43.72 -23.46
CA ALA A 568 -45.10 43.18 -24.45
C ALA A 568 -43.76 42.84 -23.79
N CYS A 569 -43.22 41.69 -24.15
CA CYS A 569 -41.98 41.20 -23.56
C CYS A 569 -40.79 42.09 -23.97
N PRO A 570 -39.80 42.25 -23.07
CA PRO A 570 -38.65 43.10 -23.34
C PRO A 570 -37.89 42.56 -24.56
N PHE A 571 -37.33 43.48 -25.36
CA PHE A 571 -36.55 43.15 -26.56
C PHE A 571 -37.29 42.29 -27.60
N LEU A 572 -38.63 42.31 -27.62
CA LEU A 572 -39.45 41.52 -28.55
C LEU A 572 -39.31 40.00 -28.34
N THR A 573 -38.93 39.58 -27.13
CA THR A 573 -38.77 38.17 -26.79
C THR A 573 -40.08 37.39 -26.79
N SER A 574 -39.99 36.07 -26.97
CA SER A 574 -41.12 35.20 -27.22
C SER A 574 -41.73 34.61 -25.94
N ARG A 575 -43.03 34.30 -26.00
CA ARG A 575 -43.71 33.53 -24.97
C ARG A 575 -44.89 32.74 -25.54
N ILE A 576 -44.94 31.46 -25.22
CA ILE A 576 -46.07 30.56 -25.50
C ILE A 576 -46.71 30.21 -24.15
N SER A 577 -48.02 30.41 -24.01
CA SER A 577 -48.75 30.17 -22.76
C SER A 577 -49.87 29.16 -22.97
N GLY A 578 -50.18 28.33 -21.97
CA GLY A 578 -51.28 27.38 -22.04
C GLY A 578 -51.04 26.23 -23.02
N PHE A 579 -49.78 25.89 -23.31
CA PHE A 579 -49.43 24.80 -24.20
C PHE A 579 -49.75 23.46 -23.53
N PRO A 580 -50.63 22.62 -24.10
CA PRO A 580 -51.00 21.36 -23.50
C PRO A 580 -49.88 20.33 -23.66
N VAL A 581 -49.48 19.71 -22.54
CA VAL A 581 -48.49 18.64 -22.50
C VAL A 581 -49.08 17.37 -21.90
N ILE A 582 -48.60 16.21 -22.33
CA ILE A 582 -49.06 14.89 -21.88
C ILE A 582 -47.93 14.20 -21.13
N GLU A 583 -48.25 13.60 -19.98
CA GLU A 583 -47.27 12.88 -19.15
C GLU A 583 -46.51 11.82 -19.95
N GLY A 584 -45.18 11.89 -19.92
CA GLY A 584 -44.27 10.98 -20.60
C GLY A 584 -44.03 11.29 -22.08
N GLU A 585 -44.73 12.26 -22.67
CA GLU A 585 -44.46 12.72 -24.03
C GLU A 585 -43.30 13.72 -24.05
N GLN A 586 -42.55 13.66 -25.15
CA GLN A 586 -41.37 14.48 -25.41
C GLN A 586 -41.72 15.65 -26.34
N TYR A 587 -41.19 16.82 -26.02
CA TYR A 587 -41.36 18.05 -26.80
C TYR A 587 -40.01 18.70 -27.04
N PHE A 588 -39.71 19.01 -28.30
CA PHE A 588 -38.49 19.74 -28.65
C PHE A 588 -38.80 21.25 -28.70
N ILE A 589 -37.99 22.04 -28.02
CA ILE A 589 -38.13 23.49 -27.92
C ILE A 589 -36.95 24.12 -28.63
N ARG A 590 -37.22 24.92 -29.65
CA ARG A 590 -36.21 25.61 -30.44
C ARG A 590 -36.31 27.11 -30.17
N VAL A 591 -35.17 27.71 -29.81
CA VAL A 591 -35.04 29.16 -29.56
C VAL A 591 -34.01 29.73 -30.52
N GLY A 592 -34.40 30.70 -31.35
CA GLY A 592 -33.49 31.34 -32.30
C GLY A 592 -33.68 32.85 -32.34
N GLY A 593 -32.85 33.52 -33.12
CA GLY A 593 -32.94 34.95 -33.41
C GLY A 593 -33.91 35.27 -34.53
N PHE A 594 -34.63 36.39 -34.39
CA PHE A 594 -35.60 36.84 -35.37
C PHE A 594 -34.98 37.19 -36.73
N ALA A 595 -33.86 37.93 -36.76
CA ALA A 595 -33.30 38.40 -38.02
C ALA A 595 -31.77 38.61 -38.03
N THR A 596 -31.26 38.93 -39.22
CA THR A 596 -29.91 39.43 -39.42
C THR A 596 -29.80 40.90 -38.99
N LEU A 597 -28.74 41.25 -38.27
CA LEU A 597 -28.50 42.62 -37.81
C LEU A 597 -27.98 43.52 -38.94
N SER A 598 -28.46 44.77 -38.99
CA SER A 598 -28.03 45.78 -39.97
C SER A 598 -26.52 46.11 -39.94
N THR A 599 -25.84 45.76 -38.86
CA THR A 599 -24.40 45.91 -38.64
C THR A 599 -23.56 44.71 -39.11
N GLY A 600 -24.20 43.66 -39.63
CA GLY A 600 -23.60 42.33 -39.84
C GLY A 600 -23.71 41.48 -38.57
N GLY A 601 -23.98 40.18 -38.75
CA GLY A 601 -24.30 39.22 -37.67
C GLY A 601 -25.79 38.85 -37.62
N VAL A 602 -26.16 37.98 -36.70
CA VAL A 602 -27.54 37.56 -36.41
C VAL A 602 -27.93 37.95 -35.00
N GLU A 603 -29.22 38.00 -34.70
CA GLU A 603 -29.70 38.22 -33.33
C GLU A 603 -29.44 36.97 -32.48
N SER A 604 -28.46 37.07 -31.58
CA SER A 604 -28.06 35.95 -30.72
C SER A 604 -27.55 36.47 -29.38
N GLY A 605 -27.47 35.61 -28.39
CA GLY A 605 -26.90 35.95 -27.09
C GLY A 605 -27.30 35.01 -25.95
N PRO A 606 -26.85 35.34 -24.73
CA PRO A 606 -27.28 34.64 -23.54
C PRO A 606 -28.74 34.92 -23.21
N GLY A 607 -29.40 33.94 -22.59
CA GLY A 607 -30.81 34.03 -22.22
C GLY A 607 -31.21 33.06 -21.11
N ILE A 608 -32.47 33.19 -20.69
CA ILE A 608 -33.15 32.26 -19.77
C ILE A 608 -34.46 31.84 -20.42
N LEU A 609 -34.65 30.55 -20.59
CA LEU A 609 -35.93 29.93 -20.92
C LEU A 609 -36.59 29.46 -19.63
N SER A 610 -37.75 30.03 -19.29
CA SER A 610 -38.54 29.63 -18.12
C SER A 610 -39.73 28.78 -18.56
N ILE A 611 -39.84 27.57 -18.01
CA ILE A 611 -41.00 26.70 -18.20
C ILE A 611 -41.76 26.57 -16.88
N THR A 612 -43.04 26.97 -16.88
CA THR A 612 -43.89 26.94 -15.68
C THR A 612 -45.19 26.20 -15.96
N SER A 613 -45.66 25.41 -14.98
CA SER A 613 -47.01 24.86 -14.97
C SER A 613 -48.04 25.98 -14.75
N ASP A 614 -49.14 25.96 -15.51
CA ASP A 614 -50.21 26.98 -15.52
C ASP A 614 -51.40 26.67 -14.60
#